data_AF-A0A819TJG1-F1
#
_entry.id   AF-A0A819TJG1-F1
#
_cell.length_a   1.000
_cell.length_b   1.000
_cell.length_c   1.000
_cell.angle_alpha   90.00
_cell.angle_beta   90.00
_cell.angle_gamma   90.00
#
_symmetry.space_group_name_H-M   'P 1'
#
loop_
_entity.id
_entity.type
_entity.pdbx_description
1 polymer ?
#
loop_
_entity_poly.entity_id
_entity_poly.type
_entity_poly.pdbx_seq_one_letter_code
_entity_poly.pdbx_strand_id
1 'polypeptide(L)' 'RCTTYYSGWYSGSLPSSGETINGTVCYTYSSSSCYYASIISVTNCGSFYVYDLVNPPISLMRYCTV' A
#
# COMPACT_ATOMS: atom_id res chain seq x y z
N ARG A 1 10.31 -11.05 1.64
CA ARG A 1 11.25 -10.37 0.72
C ARG A 1 10.55 -10.16 -0.62
N CYS A 2 10.29 -8.92 -1.01
CA CYS A 2 9.59 -8.57 -2.24
C CYS A 2 10.61 -8.32 -3.36
N THR A 3 10.58 -9.10 -4.44
CA THR A 3 11.59 -9.05 -5.53
C THR A 3 11.11 -8.18 -6.69
N THR A 4 11.00 -6.87 -6.44
CA THR A 4 10.57 -5.86 -7.41
C THR A 4 11.55 -4.68 -7.41
N TYR A 5 11.61 -3.91 -8.50
CA TYR A 5 12.41 -2.67 -8.53
C TYR A 5 11.87 -1.69 -7.50
N TYR A 6 10.57 -1.40 -7.57
CA TYR A 6 9.91 -0.53 -6.60
C TYR A 6 8.93 -1.33 -5.74
N SER A 7 9.22 -1.41 -4.44
CA SER A 7 8.40 -2.10 -3.45
C SER A 7 7.37 -1.16 -2.86
N GLY A 8 6.08 -1.43 -3.11
CA GLY A 8 4.96 -0.67 -2.59
C GLY A 8 4.54 -1.16 -1.21
N TRP A 9 4.73 -0.32 -0.20
CA TRP A 9 4.35 -0.60 1.19
C TRP A 9 3.24 0.35 1.63
N TYR A 10 2.25 -0.16 2.34
CA TYR A 10 1.24 0.69 2.96
C TYR A 10 1.90 1.59 4.00
N SER A 11 1.69 2.90 3.87
CA SER A 11 2.28 3.93 4.74
C SER A 11 1.23 4.85 5.38
N GLY A 12 -0.06 4.52 5.26
CA GLY A 12 -1.16 5.22 5.92
C GLY A 12 -1.43 4.71 7.33
N SER A 13 -2.31 5.40 8.06
CA SER A 13 -2.93 4.87 9.27
C SER A 13 -3.88 3.72 8.92
N LEU A 14 -4.15 2.82 9.87
CA LEU A 14 -5.15 1.77 9.69
C LEU A 14 -6.54 2.27 10.16
N PRO A 15 -7.63 1.90 9.46
CA PRO A 15 -8.99 2.27 9.86
C PRO A 15 -9.43 1.60 11.16
N SER A 16 -10.39 2.24 11.84
CA SER A 16 -11.12 1.65 12.97
C SER A 16 -12.07 0.54 12.50
N SER A 17 -12.50 -0.36 13.39
CA SER A 17 -13.40 -1.47 13.01
C SER A 17 -14.69 -0.97 12.34
N GLY A 18 -15.00 -1.48 11.15
CA GLY A 18 -16.16 -1.08 10.33
C GLY A 18 -15.93 0.18 9.50
N GLU A 19 -14.77 0.82 9.61
CA GLU A 19 -14.43 2.02 8.86
C GLU A 19 -13.73 1.68 7.54
N THR A 20 -13.93 2.54 6.54
CA THR A 20 -13.15 2.57 5.31
C THR A 20 -12.48 3.92 5.17
N ILE A 21 -11.17 3.94 4.94
CA ILE A 21 -10.39 5.16 4.75
C ILE A 21 -9.54 5.07 3.50
N ASN A 22 -9.13 6.24 3.00
CA ASN A 22 -8.09 6.31 1.97
C ASN A 22 -6.72 6.31 2.64
N GLY A 23 -5.86 5.39 2.22
CA GLY A 23 -4.49 5.27 2.67
C GLY A 23 -3.50 5.37 1.52
N THR A 24 -2.26 5.72 1.85
CA THR A 24 -1.19 5.84 0.86
C THR A 24 -0.36 4.56 0.83
N VAL A 25 -0.11 4.04 -0.36
CA VAL A 25 0.98 3.09 -0.60
C VAL A 25 2.16 3.85 -1.15
N CYS A 26 3.29 3.67 -0.50
CA CYS A 26 4.55 4.30 -0.84
C CYS A 26 5.47 3.30 -1.56
N TYR A 27 5.97 3.67 -2.74
CA TYR A 27 6.87 2.82 -3.53
C TYR A 27 8.33 3.23 -3.34
N THR A 28 9.14 2.31 -2.83
CA THR A 28 10.56 2.52 -2.53
C THR A 28 11.46 1.64 -3.40
N TYR A 29 12.57 2.20 -3.89
CA TYR A 29 13.60 1.46 -4.66
C TYR A 29 14.74 0.93 -3.76
N SER A 30 14.88 1.50 -2.55
CA SER A 30 15.90 1.13 -1.57
C SER A 30 15.47 1.55 -0.15
N SER A 31 16.26 2.39 0.55
CA SER A 31 16.25 2.50 2.02
C SER A 31 15.42 3.63 2.62
N SER A 32 14.75 4.53 1.87
CA SER A 32 13.89 5.53 2.57
C SER A 32 13.00 6.44 1.72
N SER A 33 13.29 6.66 0.44
CA SER A 33 12.54 7.66 -0.35
C SER A 33 11.25 7.08 -0.93
N CYS A 34 10.14 7.76 -0.65
CA CYS A 34 8.86 7.53 -1.31
C CYS A 34 8.86 8.15 -2.69
N TYR A 35 9.31 7.39 -3.70
CA TYR A 35 9.45 7.93 -5.06
C TYR A 35 8.11 8.10 -5.75
N TYR A 36 7.19 7.18 -5.46
CA TYR A 36 5.85 7.20 -6.01
C TYR A 36 4.86 6.84 -4.92
N ALA A 37 3.62 7.25 -5.14
CA ALA A 37 2.52 6.92 -4.26
C ALA A 37 1.27 6.53 -5.05
N SER A 38 0.51 5.61 -4.48
CA SER A 38 -0.86 5.32 -4.88
C SER A 38 -1.76 5.58 -3.68
N ILE A 39 -2.90 6.22 -3.92
CA ILE A 39 -3.97 6.25 -2.93
C ILE A 39 -4.83 5.01 -3.17
N ILE A 40 -5.09 4.26 -2.10
CA ILE A 40 -5.94 3.07 -2.09
C ILE A 40 -6.98 3.20 -1.00
N SER A 41 -8.07 2.45 -1.10
CA SER A 41 -9.05 2.34 -0.02
C SER A 41 -8.73 1.13 0.86
N VAL A 42 -8.85 1.30 2.17
CA VAL A 42 -8.63 0.24 3.15
C VAL A 42 -9.85 0.16 4.05
N THR A 43 -10.39 -1.05 4.21
CA THR A 43 -11.53 -1.32 5.08
C THR A 43 -11.10 -2.24 6.20
N ASN A 44 -11.48 -1.93 7.44
CA ASN A 44 -11.27 -2.81 8.59
C ASN A 44 -12.54 -3.64 8.83
N CYS A 45 -12.43 -4.96 8.61
CA CYS A 45 -13.52 -5.92 8.81
C CYS A 45 -13.50 -6.54 10.23
N GLY A 46 -12.82 -5.90 11.19
CA GLY A 46 -12.68 -6.32 12.58
C GLY A 46 -11.56 -7.33 12.81
N SER A 47 -11.53 -8.41 12.04
CA SER A 47 -10.52 -9.49 12.15
C SER A 47 -9.43 -9.44 11.08
N PHE A 48 -9.66 -8.71 10.00
CA PHE A 48 -8.73 -8.52 8.90
C PHE A 48 -9.00 -7.18 8.20
N TYR A 49 -8.05 -6.77 7.36
CA TYR A 49 -8.15 -5.58 6.52
C TYR A 49 -8.30 -5.98 5.06
N VAL A 50 -9.18 -5.29 4.34
CA VAL A 50 -9.31 -5.41 2.89
C VAL A 50 -8.68 -4.18 2.26
N TYR A 51 -7.78 -4.40 1.32
CA TYR A 51 -7.10 -3.34 0.58
C TYR A 51 -7.62 -3.35 -0.86
N ASP A 52 -8.30 -2.28 -1.26
CA ASP A 52 -8.73 -2.08 -2.63
C ASP A 52 -7.60 -1.40 -3.42
N LEU A 53 -6.81 -2.24 -4.09
CA LEU A 53 -5.57 -1.82 -4.75
C LEU A 53 -5.86 -1.26 -6.14
N VAL A 54 -5.27 -0.11 -6.44
CA VAL A 54 -5.27 0.45 -7.79
C VAL A 54 -4.11 -0.14 -8.61
N ASN A 55 -4.12 0.06 -9.93
CA ASN A 55 -2.95 -0.30 -10.72
C ASN A 55 -1.75 0.57 -10.31
N PRO A 56 -0.55 -0.03 -10.12
CA PRO A 56 0.65 0.75 -9.88
C PRO A 56 0.92 1.75 -11.02
N PRO A 57 1.42 2.97 -10.73
CA PRO A 57 1.64 4.00 -11.74
C PRO A 57 2.59 3.59 -12.87
N ILE A 58 3.53 2.68 -12.60
CA ILE A 58 4.46 2.13 -13.60
C ILE A 58 4.57 0.60 -13.48
N SER A 59 4.95 -0.07 -14.57
CA SER A 59 4.97 -1.52 -14.68
C SER A 59 6.00 -2.24 -13.79
N LEU A 60 7.02 -1.52 -13.29
CA LEU A 60 8.10 -2.05 -12.45
C LEU A 60 7.81 -1.95 -10.94
N MET A 61 6.56 -1.65 -10.57
CA MET A 61 6.10 -1.58 -9.19
C MET A 61 5.24 -2.77 -8.82
N ARG A 62 5.37 -3.24 -7.58
CA ARG A 62 4.50 -4.27 -7.01
C ARG A 62 4.14 -3.91 -5.58
N TYR A 63 2.91 -4.25 -5.17
CA TYR A 63 2.52 -4.24 -3.77
C TYR A 63 3.22 -5.36 -3.03
N CYS A 64 3.66 -5.08 -1.81
CA CYS A 64 4.41 -6.03 -1.00
C CYS A 64 3.72 -6.21 0.36
N THR A 65 3.77 -7.45 0.86
CA THR A 65 3.35 -7.82 2.21
C THR A 65 4.50 -8.53 2.92
N VAL A 66 4.52 -8.45 4.24
CA VAL A 66 5.37 -9.30 5.10
C VAL A 66 4.87 -10.74 5.10
#